data_AF-A0A2V9LHU3-F1
#
_entry.id   AF-A0A2V9LHU3-F1
#
_cell.length_a   1.000
_cell.length_b   1.000
_cell.length_c   1.000
_cell.angle_alpha   90.00
_cell.angle_beta   90.00
_cell.angle_gamma   90.00
#
_symmetry.space_group_name_H-M   'P 1'
#
loop_
_entity.id
_entity.type
_entity.pdbx_description
1 polymer ?
#
loop_
_entity_poly.entity_id
_entity_poly.type
_entity_poly.pdbx_seq_one_letter_code
_entity_poly.pdbx_strand_id
1 'polypeptide(L)'
;MESFLSGARALEVRPSATLPFTPEQMAQILKACDQYGNKCRGGKYWGPENARRIRALVLLLRHTGLRIGDAVTLERSRITRDKLFLYTAKTGTPVYCPLPDFVLTALEGSPRTSQRYFFWTGESKIESATGDWQRALKGVFKEAAIPNLGGHSGDEGDARGTREI
;
A
#
# COMPACT_ATOMS: atom_id res chain seq x y z
N MET A 1 -33.88 37.41 -0.66
CA MET A 1 -33.90 36.00 -1.10
C MET A 1 -32.55 35.69 -1.69
N GLU A 2 -31.89 34.68 -1.11
CA GLU A 2 -30.97 33.70 -1.73
C GLU A 2 -29.84 34.26 -2.62
N SER A 3 -28.56 34.00 -2.41
CA SER A 3 -27.96 32.68 -2.24
C SER A 3 -26.43 32.85 -2.12
N PHE A 4 -25.83 32.22 -1.11
CA PHE A 4 -24.37 32.03 -1.01
C PHE A 4 -24.08 30.61 -1.50
N LEU A 5 -23.37 30.46 -2.62
CA LEU A 5 -22.83 29.18 -3.05
C LEU A 5 -21.32 29.25 -3.28
N SER A 6 -20.68 28.20 -2.78
CA SER A 6 -19.49 27.55 -3.32
C SER A 6 -18.12 28.09 -2.91
N GLY A 7 -17.31 27.18 -2.36
CA GLY A 7 -15.90 27.39 -2.11
C GLY A 7 -15.25 26.29 -1.27
N ALA A 8 -15.57 25.01 -1.49
CA ALA A 8 -14.81 23.92 -0.88
C ALA A 8 -13.40 23.90 -1.48
N ARG A 9 -12.43 24.45 -0.73
CA ARG A 9 -11.02 24.50 -1.12
C ARG A 9 -10.45 23.08 -1.03
N ALA A 10 -10.11 22.51 -2.19
CA ALA A 10 -9.37 21.26 -2.28
C ALA A 10 -8.04 21.44 -1.53
N LEU A 11 -7.73 20.49 -0.64
CA LEU A 11 -6.47 20.48 0.10
C LEU A 11 -5.35 20.24 -0.92
N GLU A 12 -4.52 21.26 -1.20
CA GLU A 12 -3.32 21.09 -2.03
C GLU A 12 -2.33 20.18 -1.29
N VAL A 13 -2.43 18.88 -1.57
CA VAL A 13 -1.45 17.88 -1.17
C VAL A 13 -0.20 18.13 -2.00
N ARG A 14 0.84 18.68 -1.36
CA ARG A 14 2.16 18.80 -1.98
C ARG A 14 2.64 17.40 -2.36
N PRO A 15 2.87 17.08 -3.64
CA PRO A 15 3.40 15.79 -4.02
C PRO A 15 4.87 15.75 -3.61
N SER A 16 5.17 15.06 -2.51
CA SER A 16 6.50 14.46 -2.36
C SER A 16 6.66 13.52 -3.54
N ALA A 17 7.54 13.87 -4.48
CA ALA A 17 7.79 13.14 -5.71
C ALA A 17 8.45 11.78 -5.42
N THR A 18 7.66 10.85 -4.91
CA THR A 18 7.82 9.44 -5.23
C THR A 18 6.83 9.20 -6.36
N LEU A 19 7.30 9.28 -7.61
CA LEU A 19 6.45 9.06 -8.78
C LEU A 19 5.63 7.78 -8.58
N PRO A 20 4.33 7.79 -8.92
CA PRO A 20 3.54 6.57 -8.81
C PRO A 20 4.20 5.49 -9.66
N PHE A 21 4.38 4.28 -9.10
CA PHE A 21 4.81 3.10 -9.86
C PHE A 21 4.08 3.03 -11.21
N THR A 22 4.83 2.80 -12.28
CA THR A 22 4.25 2.54 -13.60
C THR A 22 3.41 1.27 -13.57
N PRO A 23 2.50 1.04 -14.53
CA PRO A 23 1.75 -0.21 -14.64
C PRO A 23 2.66 -1.44 -14.66
N GLU A 24 3.80 -1.35 -15.34
CA GLU A 24 4.80 -2.41 -15.45
C GLU A 24 5.47 -2.67 -14.09
N GLN A 25 5.86 -1.61 -13.39
CA GLN A 25 6.42 -1.74 -12.03
C GLN A 25 5.40 -2.34 -11.07
N MET A 26 4.13 -1.93 -11.16
CA MET A 26 3.06 -2.54 -10.37
C MET A 26 2.87 -4.03 -10.69
N ALA A 27 2.94 -4.42 -11.96
CA ALA A 27 2.89 -5.83 -12.35
C ALA A 27 4.07 -6.63 -11.75
N GLN A 28 5.29 -6.08 -11.76
CA GLN A 28 6.45 -6.72 -11.13
C GLN A 28 6.29 -6.83 -9.61
N ILE A 29 5.80 -5.78 -8.94
CA ILE A 29 5.54 -5.81 -7.50
C ILE A 29 4.49 -6.88 -7.16
N LEU A 30 3.38 -6.94 -7.91
CA LEU A 30 2.34 -7.92 -7.67
C LEU A 30 2.83 -9.36 -7.90
N LYS A 31 3.69 -9.58 -8.90
CA LYS A 31 4.35 -10.88 -9.12
C LYS A 31 5.33 -11.21 -7.99
N ALA A 32 6.06 -10.21 -7.49
CA ALA A 32 6.98 -10.37 -6.36
C ALA A 32 6.26 -10.67 -5.05
N CYS A 33 5.03 -10.18 -4.84
CA CYS A 33 4.19 -10.57 -3.70
C CYS A 33 4.00 -12.09 -3.65
N ASP A 34 3.73 -12.71 -4.81
CA ASP A 34 3.55 -14.16 -4.92
C ASP A 34 4.85 -14.90 -4.64
N GLN A 35 5.98 -14.43 -5.17
CA GLN A 35 7.29 -15.04 -4.95
C GLN A 35 7.76 -14.92 -3.50
N TYR A 36 7.70 -13.71 -2.93
CA TYR A 36 8.15 -13.43 -1.57
C TYR A 36 7.27 -14.15 -0.53
N GLY A 37 5.95 -14.06 -0.67
CA GLY A 37 5.01 -14.69 0.26
C GLY A 37 5.17 -16.22 0.33
N ASN A 38 5.48 -16.86 -0.80
CA ASN A 38 5.73 -18.30 -0.89
C ASN A 38 7.11 -18.72 -0.34
N LYS A 39 8.11 -17.84 -0.40
CA LYS A 39 9.50 -18.13 0.05
C LYS A 39 9.69 -17.96 1.56
N CYS A 40 8.99 -17.02 2.20
CA CYS A 40 9.16 -16.74 3.63
C CYS A 40 8.73 -17.94 4.49
N ARG A 41 9.71 -18.60 5.13
CA ARG A 41 9.50 -19.65 6.15
C ARG A 41 9.77 -19.09 7.54
N GLY A 42 8.92 -19.41 8.51
CA GLY A 42 9.15 -19.14 9.94
C GLY A 42 8.60 -17.83 10.52
N GLY A 43 7.80 -17.06 9.76
CA GLY A 43 7.08 -15.88 10.28
C GLY A 43 5.65 -16.21 10.76
N LYS A 44 4.98 -15.24 11.43
CA LYS A 44 3.56 -15.36 11.85
C LYS A 44 2.64 -15.76 10.69
N TYR A 45 2.99 -15.36 9.46
CA TYR A 45 2.34 -15.75 8.23
C TYR A 45 3.37 -16.38 7.29
N TRP A 46 2.98 -17.43 6.56
CA TRP A 46 3.86 -18.11 5.60
C TRP A 46 3.05 -18.66 4.42
N GLY A 47 3.73 -18.93 3.31
CA GLY A 47 3.16 -19.63 2.16
C GLY A 47 2.15 -18.81 1.32
N PRO A 48 1.31 -19.49 0.51
CA PRO A 48 0.43 -18.83 -0.47
C PRO A 48 -0.62 -17.92 0.18
N GLU A 49 -0.94 -18.15 1.46
CA GLU A 49 -1.80 -17.27 2.22
C GLU A 49 -1.15 -15.93 2.54
N ASN A 50 0.15 -15.92 2.82
CA ASN A 50 0.89 -14.68 3.07
C ASN A 50 1.04 -13.86 1.78
N ALA A 51 1.29 -14.52 0.65
CA ALA A 51 1.30 -13.88 -0.67
C ALA A 51 0.00 -13.11 -0.93
N ARG A 52 -1.15 -13.74 -0.68
CA ARG A 52 -2.48 -13.10 -0.83
C ARG A 52 -2.65 -11.89 0.09
N ARG A 53 -2.21 -11.98 1.35
CA ARG A 53 -2.27 -10.85 2.29
C ARG A 53 -1.40 -9.67 1.84
N ILE A 54 -0.15 -9.94 1.45
CA ILE A 54 0.79 -8.92 0.97
C ILE A 54 0.23 -8.25 -0.29
N ARG A 55 -0.29 -9.04 -1.24
CA ARG A 55 -0.91 -8.53 -2.47
C ARG A 55 -2.08 -7.59 -2.16
N ALA A 56 -2.98 -7.99 -1.25
CA ALA A 56 -4.11 -7.15 -0.84
C ALA A 56 -3.65 -5.83 -0.18
N LEU A 57 -2.61 -5.88 0.65
CA LEU A 57 -2.05 -4.67 1.27
C LEU A 57 -1.43 -3.72 0.24
N VAL A 58 -0.67 -4.23 -0.72
CA VAL A 58 -0.07 -3.42 -1.80
C VAL A 58 -1.15 -2.71 -2.61
N LEU A 59 -2.21 -3.43 -2.99
CA LEU A 59 -3.33 -2.86 -3.73
C LEU A 59 -4.05 -1.79 -2.91
N LEU A 60 -4.32 -2.06 -1.62
CA LEU A 60 -4.94 -1.09 -0.73
C LEU A 60 -4.11 0.20 -0.64
N LEU A 61 -2.80 0.09 -0.38
CA LEU A 61 -1.90 1.25 -0.28
C LEU A 61 -1.85 2.04 -1.58
N ARG A 62 -1.79 1.35 -2.73
CA ARG A 62 -1.74 1.98 -4.05
C ARG A 62 -3.00 2.78 -4.37
N HIS A 63 -4.17 2.26 -4.04
CA HIS A 63 -5.45 2.87 -4.42
C HIS A 63 -5.97 3.90 -3.41
N THR A 64 -5.56 3.79 -2.14
CA THR A 64 -6.06 4.69 -1.08
C THR A 64 -5.05 5.76 -0.65
N GLY A 65 -3.75 5.55 -0.89
CA GLY A 65 -2.71 6.44 -0.39
C GLY A 65 -2.61 6.46 1.14
N LEU A 66 -3.18 5.48 1.84
CA LEU A 66 -3.09 5.38 3.30
C LEU A 66 -1.63 5.25 3.75
N ARG A 67 -1.32 5.79 4.93
CA ARG A 67 -0.07 5.42 5.61
C ARG A 67 -0.13 3.95 5.99
N ILE A 68 1.02 3.29 5.96
CA ILE A 68 1.06 1.85 6.24
C ILE A 68 0.47 1.48 7.61
N GLY A 69 0.68 2.28 8.64
CA GLY A 69 0.06 2.03 9.95
C GLY A 69 -1.47 2.07 9.91
N ASP A 70 -2.04 3.02 9.18
CA ASP A 70 -3.50 3.15 9.00
C ASP A 70 -4.05 1.97 8.21
N ALA A 71 -3.34 1.53 7.16
CA ALA A 71 -3.71 0.35 6.37
C ALA A 71 -3.61 -0.96 7.19
N VAL A 72 -2.57 -1.13 8.00
CA VAL A 72 -2.36 -2.33 8.83
C VAL A 72 -3.45 -2.46 9.90
N THR A 73 -3.86 -1.34 10.48
CA THR A 73 -4.91 -1.26 11.51
C THR A 73 -6.31 -1.04 10.91
N LEU A 74 -6.47 -1.19 9.60
CA LEU A 74 -7.74 -0.98 8.93
C LEU A 74 -8.78 -2.00 9.39
N GLU A 75 -9.87 -1.49 9.96
CA GLU A 75 -11.03 -2.30 10.32
C GLU A 75 -11.86 -2.66 9.09
N ARG A 76 -12.40 -3.88 9.09
CA ARG A 76 -13.27 -4.40 8.03
C ARG A 76 -14.55 -3.59 7.88
N SER A 77 -15.09 -3.09 9.00
CA SER A 77 -16.28 -2.24 9.05
C SER A 77 -16.12 -0.90 8.33
N ARG A 78 -14.88 -0.44 8.09
CA ARG A 78 -14.63 0.81 7.37
C ARG A 78 -14.82 0.69 5.86
N ILE A 79 -14.84 -0.54 5.33
CA ILE A 79 -15.17 -0.77 3.93
C ILE A 79 -16.66 -1.08 3.84
N THR A 80 -17.38 -0.29 3.06
CA THR A 80 -18.83 -0.47 2.85
C THR A 80 -19.10 -0.44 1.36
N ARG A 81 -19.60 -1.57 0.83
CA ARG A 81 -19.82 -1.78 -0.61
C ARG A 81 -18.51 -1.55 -1.39
N ASP A 82 -18.45 -0.46 -2.14
CA ASP A 82 -17.39 -0.09 -3.08
C ASP A 82 -16.43 0.98 -2.53
N LYS A 83 -16.55 1.38 -1.27
CA LYS A 83 -15.79 2.51 -0.73
C LYS A 83 -15.24 2.30 0.67
N LEU A 84 -14.07 2.89 0.89
CA LEU A 84 -13.42 2.99 2.19
C LEU A 84 -13.81 4.31 2.86
N PHE A 85 -14.26 4.23 4.11
CA PHE A 85 -14.45 5.38 4.98
C PHE A 85 -13.11 5.79 5.63
N LEU A 86 -12.64 6.99 5.34
CA LEU A 86 -11.36 7.51 5.87
C LEU A 86 -11.57 8.19 7.22
N TYR A 87 -12.29 9.30 7.24
CA TYR A 87 -12.59 10.09 8.43
C TYR A 87 -13.73 11.08 8.14
N THR A 88 -14.27 11.68 9.20
CA THR A 88 -15.19 12.80 9.09
C THR A 88 -14.39 14.09 9.08
N ALA A 89 -14.52 14.90 8.03
CA ALA A 89 -13.88 16.20 7.96
C ALA A 89 -14.35 17.10 9.11
N LYS A 90 -13.61 18.16 9.40
CA LYS A 90 -13.95 19.12 10.47
C LYS A 90 -15.35 19.73 10.32
N THR A 91 -15.92 19.69 9.11
CA THR A 91 -17.28 20.11 8.77
C THR A 91 -18.37 19.07 9.05
N GLY A 92 -18.02 17.90 9.59
CA GLY A 92 -18.97 16.79 9.79
C GLY A 92 -19.21 15.95 8.52
N THR A 93 -18.59 16.30 7.39
CA THR A 93 -18.79 15.58 6.13
C THR A 93 -17.94 14.30 6.10
N PRO A 94 -18.54 13.11 5.92
CA PRO A 94 -17.79 11.87 5.81
C PRO A 94 -16.97 11.85 4.51
N VAL A 95 -15.68 11.52 4.62
CA VAL A 95 -14.77 11.39 3.47
C VAL A 95 -14.65 9.91 3.11
N TYR A 96 -14.95 9.60 1.85
CA TYR A 96 -14.84 8.26 1.29
C TYR A 96 -13.80 8.21 0.17
N CYS A 97 -13.10 7.08 0.08
CA CYS A 97 -12.22 6.73 -1.02
C CYS A 97 -12.86 5.56 -1.80
N PRO A 98 -13.26 5.76 -3.07
CA PRO A 98 -13.78 4.67 -3.89
C PRO A 98 -12.69 3.63 -4.15
N LEU A 99 -13.03 2.36 -4.00
CA LEU A 99 -12.13 1.23 -4.21
C LEU A 99 -12.55 0.46 -5.46
N PRO A 100 -11.62 0.19 -6.39
CA PRO A 100 -11.92 -0.70 -7.52
C PRO A 100 -12.26 -2.12 -7.07
N ASP A 101 -13.14 -2.80 -7.82
CA ASP A 101 -13.62 -4.15 -7.50
C ASP A 101 -12.50 -5.16 -7.25
N PHE A 102 -11.44 -5.12 -8.07
CA PHE A 102 -10.31 -6.04 -7.91
C PHE A 102 -9.55 -5.84 -6.58
N VAL A 103 -9.58 -4.64 -6.00
CA VAL A 103 -9.01 -4.37 -4.68
C VAL A 103 -9.89 -5.00 -3.60
N LEU A 104 -11.22 -4.84 -3.72
CA LEU A 104 -12.18 -5.45 -2.81
C LEU A 104 -12.09 -6.97 -2.85
N THR A 105 -12.07 -7.57 -4.04
CA THR A 105 -11.87 -9.02 -4.22
C THR A 105 -10.57 -9.50 -3.57
N ALA A 106 -9.47 -8.75 -3.71
CA ALA A 106 -8.21 -9.11 -3.07
C ALA A 106 -8.28 -9.03 -1.53
N LEU A 107 -8.97 -8.02 -0.99
CA LEU A 107 -9.17 -7.85 0.46
C LEU A 107 -10.08 -8.94 1.06
N GLU A 108 -11.12 -9.34 0.33
CA GLU A 108 -12.05 -10.40 0.73
C GLU A 108 -11.42 -11.79 0.62
N GLY A 109 -10.67 -12.04 -0.46
CA GLY A 109 -9.94 -13.30 -0.69
C GLY A 109 -8.68 -13.49 0.16
N SER A 110 -8.26 -12.43 0.88
CA SER A 110 -7.15 -12.48 1.83
C SER A 110 -7.52 -13.30 3.06
N PRO A 111 -6.72 -14.32 3.43
CA PRO A 111 -7.03 -15.19 4.56
C PRO A 111 -7.15 -14.43 5.89
N ARG A 112 -8.25 -14.70 6.60
CA ARG A 112 -8.63 -13.99 7.82
C ARG A 112 -7.75 -14.40 8.98
N THR A 113 -7.16 -13.42 9.65
CA THR A 113 -6.47 -13.61 10.95
C THR A 113 -7.21 -12.90 12.10
N SER A 114 -8.13 -12.00 11.78
CA SER A 114 -8.99 -11.29 12.73
C SER A 114 -10.37 -11.11 12.15
N GLN A 115 -11.39 -11.10 13.03
CA GLN A 115 -12.75 -10.71 12.66
C GLN A 115 -12.88 -9.20 12.44
N ARG A 116 -12.05 -8.40 13.11
CA ARG A 116 -12.15 -6.93 13.09
C ARG A 116 -11.24 -6.29 12.04
N TYR A 117 -10.00 -6.76 11.90
CA TYR A 117 -9.00 -6.13 11.05
C TYR A 117 -8.64 -6.99 9.83
N PHE A 118 -8.12 -6.36 8.77
CA PHE A 118 -7.63 -7.08 7.59
C PHE A 118 -6.23 -7.68 7.79
N PHE A 119 -5.31 -6.93 8.40
CA PHE A 119 -3.88 -7.23 8.41
C PHE A 119 -3.26 -7.35 9.81
N TRP A 120 -4.07 -7.21 10.86
CA TRP A 120 -3.62 -7.22 12.25
C TRP A 120 -4.55 -8.09 13.11
N THR A 121 -4.05 -8.65 14.21
CA THR A 121 -4.89 -9.44 15.14
C THR A 121 -5.58 -8.56 16.18
N GLY A 122 -5.04 -7.37 16.45
CA GLY A 122 -5.50 -6.50 17.55
C GLY A 122 -4.75 -6.73 18.86
N GLU A 123 -3.87 -7.73 18.93
CA GLU A 123 -3.24 -8.18 20.18
C GLU A 123 -1.83 -7.61 20.41
N SER A 124 -1.10 -7.32 19.33
CA SER A 124 0.26 -6.77 19.39
C SER A 124 0.27 -5.24 19.35
N LYS A 125 1.38 -4.58 19.70
CA LYS A 125 1.48 -3.13 19.51
C LYS A 125 1.33 -2.77 18.03
N ILE A 126 0.64 -1.65 17.74
CA ILE A 126 0.44 -1.13 16.38
C ILE A 126 1.79 -0.92 15.68
N GLU A 127 2.78 -0.40 16.40
CA GLU A 127 4.14 -0.15 15.90
C GLU A 127 4.83 -1.45 15.48
N SER A 128 4.68 -2.51 16.27
CA SER A 128 5.24 -3.83 15.96
C SER A 128 4.59 -4.42 14.71
N ALA A 129 3.25 -4.41 14.65
CA ALA A 129 2.51 -4.89 13.48
C ALA A 129 2.89 -4.10 12.22
N THR A 130 2.99 -2.78 12.34
CA THR A 130 3.40 -1.89 11.25
C THR A 130 4.81 -2.21 10.78
N GLY A 131 5.75 -2.40 11.72
CA GLY A 131 7.13 -2.77 11.42
C GLY A 131 7.25 -4.10 10.68
N ASP A 132 6.45 -5.10 11.05
CA ASP A 132 6.43 -6.39 10.38
C ASP A 132 5.98 -6.28 8.92
N TRP A 133 4.91 -5.50 8.67
CA TRP A 133 4.44 -5.24 7.31
C TRP A 133 5.41 -4.38 6.50
N GLN A 134 6.08 -3.41 7.12
CA GLN A 134 7.15 -2.65 6.46
C GLN A 134 8.30 -3.56 6.01
N ARG A 135 8.73 -4.51 6.86
CA ARG A 135 9.77 -5.49 6.49
C ARG A 135 9.32 -6.39 5.35
N ALA A 136 8.07 -6.86 5.38
CA ALA A 136 7.50 -7.65 4.30
C ALA A 136 7.51 -6.89 2.96
N LEU A 137 7.02 -5.64 2.95
CA LEU A 137 7.01 -4.81 1.74
C LEU A 137 8.42 -4.50 1.23
N LYS A 138 9.38 -4.22 2.11
CA LYS A 138 10.80 -4.07 1.72
C LYS A 138 11.33 -5.33 1.02
N GLY A 139 10.98 -6.50 1.55
CA GLY A 139 11.32 -7.78 0.93
C GLY A 139 10.72 -7.95 -0.47
N VAL A 140 9.45 -7.59 -0.64
CA VAL A 140 8.75 -7.61 -1.94
C VAL A 140 9.41 -6.65 -2.94
N PHE A 141 9.72 -5.41 -2.53
CA PHE A 141 10.34 -4.44 -3.43
C PHE A 141 11.75 -4.87 -3.86
N LYS A 142 12.50 -5.51 -2.95
CA LYS A 142 13.80 -6.12 -3.27
C LYS A 142 13.64 -7.25 -4.29
N GLU A 143 12.64 -8.11 -4.12
CA GLU A 143 12.35 -9.23 -5.04
C GLU A 143 11.86 -8.73 -6.41
N ALA A 144 11.08 -7.66 -6.44
CA ALA A 144 10.62 -7.01 -7.66
C ALA A 144 11.74 -6.27 -8.43
N ALA A 145 12.96 -6.25 -7.88
CA ALA A 145 14.12 -5.53 -8.42
C ALA A 145 13.81 -4.05 -8.74
N ILE A 146 12.88 -3.44 -7.99
CA ILE A 146 12.56 -2.03 -8.15
C ILE A 146 13.70 -1.22 -7.51
N PRO A 147 14.39 -0.34 -8.26
CA PRO A 147 15.43 0.52 -7.70
C PRO A 147 14.88 1.28 -6.48
N ASN A 148 15.66 1.32 -5.40
CA ASN A 148 15.26 1.84 -4.09
C ASN A 148 14.42 3.13 -4.17
N LEU A 149 13.22 3.13 -3.57
CA LEU A 149 12.39 4.34 -3.33
C LEU A 149 12.96 5.24 -2.21
N GLY A 150 14.27 5.17 -1.95
CA GLY A 150 14.98 5.97 -0.96
C GLY A 150 15.99 6.84 -1.70
N GLY A 151 15.79 8.16 -1.64
CA GLY A 151 16.64 9.11 -2.34
C GLY A 151 18.11 8.97 -1.98
N HIS A 152 18.92 8.73 -3.01
CA HIS A 152 20.11 9.51 -3.33
C HIS A 152 20.39 9.24 -4.81
N SER A 153 19.84 10.09 -5.68
CA SER A 153 20.34 10.23 -7.04
C SER A 153 21.73 10.87 -6.92
N GLY A 154 22.73 10.02 -6.68
CA GLY A 154 24.11 10.30 -7.03
C GLY A 154 24.21 10.10 -8.53
N ASP A 155 24.08 11.22 -9.23
CA ASP A 155 24.53 11.43 -10.59
C ASP A 155 25.98 10.94 -10.72
N GLU A 156 26.24 9.95 -11.58
CA GLU A 156 27.49 9.81 -12.32
C GLU A 156 27.15 9.15 -13.66
N GLY A 157 26.71 10.00 -14.59
CA GLY A 157 27.01 9.79 -16.00
C GLY A 157 28.40 10.35 -16.31
N ASP A 158 28.95 9.87 -17.43
CA ASP A 158 30.24 10.23 -18.07
C ASP A 158 31.44 9.38 -17.57
N ALA A 159 32.33 8.81 -18.38
CA ALA A 159 32.63 9.00 -19.79
C ALA A 159 33.34 7.74 -20.37
N ARG A 160 33.05 7.47 -21.65
CA ARG A 160 33.93 7.06 -22.75
C ARG A 160 35.33 6.47 -22.45
N GLY A 161 35.68 5.43 -23.20
CA GLY A 161 37.07 5.09 -23.55
C GLY A 161 37.24 3.62 -23.94
N THR A 162 37.00 3.24 -25.20
CA THR A 162 38.04 2.94 -26.21
C THR A 162 38.92 1.71 -25.94
N ARG A 163 38.82 0.77 -26.89
CA ARG A 163 39.89 -0.07 -27.49
C ARG A 163 40.60 -1.17 -26.67
N GLU A 164 40.63 -2.34 -27.34
CA GLU A 164 41.77 -3.25 -27.55
C GLU A 164 42.59 -3.66 -26.32
N ILE A 165 42.54 -4.94 -25.94
CA ILE A 165 43.42 -6.04 -26.42
C ILE A 165 42.79 -7.41 -26.10
#